data_AF-A0A919HRL0-F1
#
_entry.id   AF-A0A919HRL0-F1
#
_cell.length_a   1.000
_cell.length_b   1.000
_cell.length_c   1.000
_cell.angle_alpha   90.00
_cell.angle_beta   90.00
_cell.angle_gamma   90.00
#
_symmetry.space_group_name_H-M   'P 1'
#
loop_
_entity.id
_entity.type
_entity.pdbx_description
1 polymer ?
#
loop_
_entity_poly.entity_id
_entity_poly.type
_entity_poly.pdbx_seq_one_letter_code
_entity_poly.pdbx_strand_id
1 'polypeptide(L)' 'MIAFTRWPEEFAARYRQKGYWQDLPLTNLITRHAENDAVAIIDGERQISYRQFNQLVDNLACSLQRGD' A
#
# COMPACT_ATOMS: atom_id res chain seq x y z
N MET A 1 -4.20 -8.07 18.95
CA MET A 1 -3.03 -8.70 18.28
C MET A 1 -3.57 -9.68 17.25
N ILE A 2 -3.13 -9.59 16.00
CA ILE A 2 -3.58 -10.52 14.94
C ILE A 2 -2.75 -11.80 15.07
N ALA A 3 -3.38 -12.96 15.22
CA ALA A 3 -2.69 -14.25 15.30
C ALA A 3 -2.24 -14.70 13.90
N PHE A 4 -0.95 -15.04 13.75
CA PHE A 4 -0.38 -15.56 12.51
C PHE A 4 0.84 -16.45 12.78
N THR A 5 1.12 -17.39 11.88
CA THR A 5 2.30 -18.26 11.95
C THR A 5 3.48 -17.60 11.23
N ARG A 6 4.57 -17.35 11.96
CA ARG A 6 5.80 -16.77 11.38
C ARG A 6 6.57 -17.81 10.57
N TRP A 7 7.27 -17.37 9.53
CA TRP A 7 8.31 -18.19 8.92
C TRP A 7 9.45 -18.40 9.92
N PRO A 8 10.12 -19.58 9.88
CA PRO A 8 11.38 -19.76 10.60
C PRO A 8 12.41 -18.71 10.16
N GLU A 9 13.29 -18.31 11.09
CA GLU A 9 14.22 -17.18 10.90
C GLU A 9 15.13 -17.37 9.68
N GLU A 10 15.63 -18.59 9.45
CA GLU A 10 16.48 -18.93 8.31
C GLU A 10 15.79 -18.65 6.95
N PHE A 11 14.51 -19.00 6.82
CA PHE A 11 13.74 -18.72 5.60
C PHE A 11 13.46 -17.23 5.42
N ALA A 12 13.11 -16.54 6.51
CA ALA A 12 12.89 -15.10 6.48
C ALA A 12 14.16 -14.35 6.06
N ALA A 13 15.33 -14.74 6.59
CA ALA A 13 16.62 -14.19 6.18
C ALA A 13 16.92 -14.48 4.70
N ARG A 14 16.70 -15.73 4.26
CA ARG A 14 16.92 -16.13 2.86
C ARG A 14 16.02 -15.36 1.87
N TYR A 15 14.75 -15.12 2.23
CA TYR A 15 13.83 -14.38 1.36
C TYR A 15 14.16 -12.89 1.26
N ARG A 16 14.65 -12.28 2.36
CA ARG A 16 15.18 -10.92 2.31
C ARG A 16 16.45 -10.81 1.49
N GLN A 17 17.41 -11.73 1.69
CA GLN A 17 18.65 -11.74 0.93
C GLN A 17 18.42 -11.90 -0.58
N LYS A 18 17.40 -12.67 -0.98
CA LYS A 18 17.01 -12.82 -2.39
C LYS A 18 16.20 -11.64 -2.95
N GLY A 19 15.87 -10.64 -2.14
CA GLY A 19 15.06 -9.50 -2.53
C GLY A 19 13.56 -9.80 -2.71
N TYR A 20 13.09 -10.99 -2.34
CA TYR A 20 11.67 -11.33 -2.39
C TYR A 20 10.87 -10.53 -1.36
N TRP A 21 11.44 -10.38 -0.17
CA TRP A 21 10.89 -9.52 0.88
C TRP A 21 11.71 -8.25 0.94
N GLN A 22 11.06 -7.13 0.64
CA GLN A 22 11.68 -5.81 0.60
C GLN A 22 11.50 -5.04 1.91
N ASP A 23 10.78 -5.64 2.87
CA ASP A 23 10.37 -5.00 4.14
C ASP A 23 9.69 -3.63 3.94
N LEU A 24 9.06 -3.43 2.78
CA LEU A 24 8.23 -2.27 2.46
C LEU A 24 6.77 -2.55 2.79
N PRO A 25 6.03 -1.58 3.35
CA PRO A 25 4.60 -1.74 3.54
C PRO A 25 3.90 -1.78 2.18
N LEU A 26 2.75 -2.46 2.10
CA LEU A 26 1.95 -2.51 0.87
C LEU A 26 1.51 -1.12 0.40
N THR A 27 1.35 -0.16 1.32
CA THR A 27 1.06 1.25 1.02
C THR A 27 2.15 1.93 0.20
N ASN A 28 3.38 1.38 0.17
CA ASN A 28 4.46 1.89 -0.68
C ASN A 28 4.09 1.88 -2.17
N LEU A 29 3.27 0.91 -2.61
CA LEU A 29 2.79 0.81 -3.99
C LEU A 29 2.00 2.06 -4.43
N ILE A 30 1.29 2.69 -3.50
CA ILE A 30 0.45 3.87 -3.74
C ILE A 30 1.27 5.14 -3.52
N THR A 31 1.94 5.24 -2.37
CA THR A 31 2.69 6.44 -1.96
C THR A 31 3.87 6.75 -2.87
N ARG A 32 4.52 5.76 -3.49
CA ARG A 32 5.59 6.00 -4.48
C ARG A 32 5.10 6.72 -5.74
N HIS A 33 3.79 6.74 -5.99
CA HIS A 33 3.15 7.41 -7.12
C HIS A 33 2.26 8.58 -6.66
N ALA A 34 2.41 9.06 -5.42
CA ALA A 34 1.55 10.11 -4.87
C ALA A 34 1.54 11.42 -5.69
N GLU A 35 2.61 11.70 -6.43
CA GLU A 35 2.72 12.88 -7.30
C GLU A 35 2.45 12.59 -8.77
N ASN A 36 2.05 11.36 -9.11
CA ASN A 36 1.85 10.92 -10.49
C ASN A 36 0.41 11.20 -10.95
N ASP A 37 0.28 12.00 -12.01
CA ASP A 37 -1.01 12.34 -12.61
C ASP A 37 -1.49 11.31 -13.65
N ALA A 38 -0.73 10.23 -13.90
CA ALA A 38 -1.18 9.11 -14.72
C ALA A 38 -2.39 8.41 -14.07
N VAL A 39 -3.29 7.90 -14.91
CA VAL A 39 -4.50 7.20 -14.49
C VAL A 39 -4.14 5.86 -13.86
N ALA A 40 -4.57 5.66 -12.62
CA ALA A 40 -4.38 4.43 -11.85
C ALA A 40 -5.61 3.51 -11.92
N ILE A 41 -6.81 4.10 -11.89
CA ILE A 41 -8.08 3.37 -11.85
C ILE A 41 -9.04 3.97 -12.89
N ILE A 42 -9.70 3.09 -13.63
CA ILE A 42 -10.77 3.43 -14.56
C ILE A 42 -12.04 2.70 -14.09
N ASP A 43 -13.08 3.47 -13.79
CA ASP A 43 -14.40 2.99 -13.38
C ASP A 43 -15.46 3.61 -14.29
N GLY A 44 -15.79 2.92 -15.39
CA GLY A 44 -16.66 3.45 -16.43
C GLY A 44 -16.09 4.74 -17.04
N GLU A 45 -16.84 5.85 -16.91
CA GLU A 45 -16.40 7.18 -17.37
C GLU A 45 -15.44 7.87 -16.39
N ARG A 46 -15.32 7.36 -15.16
CA ARG A 46 -14.46 7.96 -14.14
C ARG A 46 -13.04 7.45 -14.30
N GLN A 47 -12.10 8.38 -14.23
CA GLN A 47 -10.68 8.09 -14.21
C GLN A 47 -10.08 8.75 -12.97
N ILE A 48 -9.29 7.98 -12.22
CA ILE A 48 -8.65 8.43 -10.99
C ILE A 48 -7.14 8.32 -11.21
N SER A 49 -6.42 9.43 -11.07
CA SER A 49 -4.97 9.43 -11.12
C SER A 49 -4.34 8.79 -9.88
N TYR A 50 -3.08 8.39 -9.95
CA TYR A 50 -2.35 7.91 -8.76
C TYR A 50 -2.33 8.95 -7.64
N ARG A 51 -2.15 10.23 -7.97
CA ARG A 51 -2.25 11.36 -7.02
C ARG A 51 -3.61 11.40 -6.34
N GLN A 52 -4.69 11.38 -7.10
CA GLN A 52 -6.06 11.39 -6.56
C GLN A 52 -6.34 10.15 -5.72
N PHE A 53 -5.86 8.99 -6.16
CA PHE A 53 -6.03 7.75 -5.41
C PHE A 53 -5.34 7.81 -4.05
N ASN A 54 -4.10 8.31 -3.98
CA ASN A 54 -3.39 8.50 -2.71
C ASN A 54 -4.17 9.45 -1.76
N GLN A 55 -4.65 10.58 -2.27
CA GLN A 55 -5.45 11.54 -1.49
C GLN A 55 -6.74 10.93 -0.94
N LEU A 56 -7.45 10.12 -1.73
CA LEU A 56 -8.67 9.44 -1.29
C LEU A 56 -8.40 8.44 -0.17
N VAL A 57 -7.31 7.66 -0.27
CA VAL A 57 -6.89 6.70 0.76
C VAL A 57 -6.55 7.43 2.07
N ASP A 58 -5.76 8.50 2.00
CA ASP A 58 -5.38 9.29 3.17
C ASP A 58 -6.60 9.93 3.85
N ASN A 59 -7.49 10.53 3.06
CA ASN A 59 -8.73 11.13 3.57
C ASN A 59 -9.62 10.11 4.29
N LEU A 60 -9.78 8.92 3.71
CA LEU A 60 -10.57 7.85 4.31
C LEU A 60 -9.93 7.35 5.60
N ALA A 61 -8.62 7.11 5.61
CA ALA A 61 -7.88 6.70 6.80
C ALA A 61 -8.02 7.73 7.94
N CYS A 62 -7.87 9.03 7.64
CA CYS A 62 -8.10 10.09 8.61
C CYS A 62 -9.56 10.16 9.10
N SER A 63 -10.54 9.88 8.24
CA SER A 63 -11.95 9.83 8.66
C SER A 63 -12.21 8.68 9.63
N LEU A 64 -11.75 7.47 9.29
CA LEU A 64 -11.93 6.28 10.12
C LEU A 64 -11.18 6.38 11.45
N GLN A 65 -10.03 7.05 11.48
CA GLN A 65 -9.28 7.28 12.71
C GLN A 65 -9.96 8.29 13.64
N ARG A 66 -10.66 9.29 13.08
CA ARG A 66 -11.34 10.33 13.86
C ARG A 66 -12.61 9.82 14.56
N GLY A 67 -13.20 8.73 14.09
CA GLY A 67 -14.37 8.10 14.70
C GLY A 67 -15.61 8.99 14.63
N ASP A 68 -16.25 9.03 13.46
CA ASP A 68 -17.67 9.36 13.33
C ASP A 68 -18.47 8.05 13.16
#